data_AF-A0A432UD53-F1
#
_entry.id   AF-A0A432UD53-F1
#
_cell.length_a   1.000
_cell.length_b   1.000
_cell.length_c   1.000
_cell.angle_alpha   90.00
_cell.angle_beta   90.00
_cell.angle_gamma   90.00
#
_symmetry.space_group_name_H-M   'P 1'
#
loop_
_entity.id
_entity.type
_entity.pdbx_description
1 polymer ?
#
loop_
_entity_poly.entity_id
_entity_poly.type
_entity_poly.pdbx_seq_one_letter_code
_entity_poly.pdbx_strand_id
1 'polypeptide(L)'
;MKRLVDFVRLFFKGALGDPFEKVEYREKVLNDQLLTVIFSDRLGIPNPMYYYLVELLPYLGEEIEGWEVRMSNRKTVIDRILRELGEP
;
A
#
# COMPACT_ATOMS: atom_id res chain seq x y z
N MET A 1 9.96 -4.10 37.45
CA MET A 1 11.13 -4.02 36.55
C MET A 1 10.85 -4.41 35.10
N LYS A 2 10.19 -5.54 34.79
CA LYS A 2 9.89 -5.95 33.39
C LYS A 2 9.18 -4.88 32.55
N ARG A 3 8.12 -4.26 33.08
CA ARG A 3 7.40 -3.14 32.42
C ARG A 3 8.28 -1.95 32.02
N LEU A 4 9.29 -1.61 32.82
CA LEU A 4 10.17 -0.47 32.54
C LEU A 4 11.09 -0.80 31.35
N VAL A 5 11.60 -2.03 31.31
CA VAL A 5 12.43 -2.51 30.21
C VAL A 5 11.61 -2.62 28.92
N ASP A 6 10.39 -3.13 29.00
CA ASP A 6 9.48 -3.20 27.85
C ASP A 6 9.11 -1.80 27.34
N PHE A 7 8.86 -0.85 28.26
CA PHE A 7 8.59 0.55 27.92
C PHE A 7 9.77 1.20 27.21
N VAL A 8 10.98 1.06 27.74
CA VAL A 8 12.19 1.62 27.13
C VAL A 8 12.44 0.96 25.76
N ARG A 9 12.28 -0.36 25.66
CA ARG A 9 12.43 -1.08 24.38
C ARG A 9 11.40 -0.64 23.34
N LEU A 10 10.13 -0.47 23.73
CA LEU A 10 9.08 0.01 22.84
C LEU A 10 9.27 1.49 22.47
N PHE A 11 9.73 2.32 23.41
CA PHE A 11 10.04 3.72 23.17
C PHE A 11 11.16 3.86 22.14
N PHE A 12 12.29 3.15 22.32
CA PHE A 12 13.37 3.16 21.33
C PHE A 12 12.97 2.47 20.02
N LYS A 13 12.16 1.41 20.05
CA LYS A 13 11.62 0.78 18.84
C LYS A 13 10.64 1.70 18.09
N GLY A 14 9.95 2.63 18.75
CA GLY A 14 9.09 3.62 18.09
C GLY A 14 9.83 4.89 17.67
N ALA A 15 10.79 5.33 18.49
CA ALA A 15 11.60 6.54 18.25
C ALA A 15 12.70 6.32 17.21
N LEU A 16 13.26 5.10 17.16
CA LEU A 16 14.18 4.63 16.11
C LEU A 16 13.46 3.71 15.11
N GLY A 17 12.18 3.42 15.33
CA GLY A 17 11.36 2.61 14.44
C GLY A 17 11.28 3.26 13.09
N ASP A 18 11.84 2.58 12.11
CA ASP A 18 12.25 3.14 10.84
C ASP A 18 11.13 3.97 10.20
N PRO A 19 11.29 5.31 10.08
CA PRO A 19 10.46 6.11 9.20
C PRO A 19 10.37 5.48 7.80
N PHE A 20 11.43 4.78 7.40
CA PHE A 20 11.57 4.07 6.13
C PHE A 20 10.54 2.97 5.94
N GLU A 21 10.20 2.15 6.94
CA GLU A 21 9.22 1.06 6.77
C GLU A 21 7.81 1.62 6.50
N LYS A 22 7.44 2.70 7.21
CA LYS A 22 6.18 3.39 6.97
C LYS A 22 6.15 4.06 5.60
N VAL A 23 7.26 4.65 5.17
CA VAL A 23 7.38 5.27 3.84
C VAL A 23 7.26 4.21 2.74
N GLU A 24 8.00 3.10 2.84
CA GLU A 24 7.95 1.99 1.89
C GLU A 24 6.54 1.39 1.79
N TYR A 25 5.87 1.21 2.94
CA TYR A 25 4.48 0.76 2.96
C TYR A 25 3.56 1.74 2.20
N ARG A 26 3.70 3.04 2.47
CA ARG A 26 2.90 4.07 1.80
C ARG A 26 3.16 4.11 0.30
N GLU A 27 4.42 3.97 -0.13
CA GLU A 27 4.77 3.88 -1.55
C GLU A 27 4.13 2.66 -2.22
N LYS A 28 4.23 1.48 -1.60
CA LYS A 28 3.55 0.27 -2.11
C LYS A 28 2.05 0.46 -2.23
N VAL A 29 1.41 1.11 -1.24
CA VAL A 29 -0.02 1.39 -1.28
C VAL A 29 -0.40 2.35 -2.41
N LEU A 30 0.41 3.39 -2.64
CA LEU A 30 0.23 4.34 -3.73
C LEU A 30 0.40 3.67 -5.09
N ASN A 31 1.43 2.85 -5.24
CA ASN A 31 1.68 2.11 -6.48
C ASN A 31 0.52 1.16 -6.79
N ASP A 32 0.06 0.44 -5.78
CA ASP A 32 -1.10 -0.43 -5.88
C ASP A 32 -2.37 0.33 -6.36
N GLN A 33 -2.59 1.56 -5.88
CA GLN A 33 -3.70 2.40 -6.31
C GLN A 33 -3.54 2.88 -7.75
N LEU A 34 -2.32 3.26 -8.15
CA LEU A 34 -2.00 3.63 -9.53
C LEU A 34 -2.31 2.48 -10.48
N LEU A 35 -1.83 1.28 -10.17
CA LEU A 35 -2.09 0.07 -10.95
C LEU A 35 -3.61 -0.20 -11.05
N THR A 36 -4.37 -0.07 -9.97
CA THR A 36 -5.84 -0.22 -10.02
C THR A 36 -6.49 0.78 -10.98
N VAL A 37 -6.03 2.04 -11.03
CA VAL A 37 -6.56 3.06 -11.96
C VAL A 37 -6.18 2.72 -13.40
N ILE A 38 -4.95 2.27 -13.65
CA ILE A 38 -4.50 1.86 -14.99
C ILE A 38 -5.32 0.65 -15.49
N PHE A 39 -5.61 -0.30 -14.61
CA PHE A 39 -6.39 -1.50 -14.93
C PHE A 39 -7.90 -1.33 -14.78
N SER A 40 -8.39 -0.13 -14.45
CA SER A 40 -9.81 0.08 -14.16
C SER A 40 -10.72 -0.28 -15.34
N ASP A 41 -10.26 -0.07 -16.58
CA ASP A 41 -11.01 -0.42 -17.79
C ASP A 41 -11.24 -1.94 -17.90
N ARG A 42 -10.23 -2.75 -17.51
CA ARG A 42 -10.36 -4.22 -17.41
C ARG A 42 -11.32 -4.66 -16.31
N LEU A 43 -11.49 -3.83 -15.28
CA LEU A 43 -12.46 -4.05 -14.21
C LEU A 43 -13.88 -3.58 -14.61
N GLY A 44 -14.08 -3.09 -15.84
CA GLY A 44 -15.37 -2.56 -16.31
C GLY A 44 -15.67 -1.15 -15.81
N ILE A 45 -14.67 -0.45 -15.25
CA ILE A 45 -14.81 0.93 -14.78
C ILE A 45 -14.25 1.85 -15.89
N PRO A 46 -15.11 2.62 -16.58
CA PRO A 46 -14.65 3.48 -17.66
C PRO A 46 -13.67 4.52 -17.13
N ASN A 47 -12.51 4.65 -17.77
CA ASN A 47 -11.46 5.57 -17.38
C ASN A 47 -11.13 6.56 -18.51
N PRO A 48 -11.45 7.86 -18.34
CA PRO A 48 -11.19 8.86 -19.37
C PRO A 48 -9.69 9.07 -19.64
N MET A 49 -8.83 8.66 -18.71
CA MET A 49 -7.38 8.76 -18.83
C MET A 49 -6.75 7.52 -19.46
N TYR A 50 -7.51 6.46 -19.76
CA TYR A 50 -6.96 5.19 -20.24
C TYR A 50 -6.10 5.35 -21.50
N TYR A 51 -6.50 6.26 -22.40
CA TYR A 51 -5.73 6.57 -23.61
C TYR A 51 -4.29 6.99 -23.32
N TYR A 52 -4.04 7.68 -22.21
CA TYR A 52 -2.70 8.13 -21.81
C TYR A 52 -1.94 7.09 -20.99
N LEU A 53 -2.64 6.12 -20.39
CA LEU A 53 -2.05 5.12 -19.50
C LEU A 53 -1.67 3.83 -20.23
N VAL A 54 -2.24 3.58 -21.41
CA VAL A 54 -2.00 2.35 -22.20
C VAL A 54 -0.52 2.13 -22.53
N GLU A 55 0.24 3.21 -22.72
CA GLU A 55 1.67 3.18 -23.03
C GLU A 55 2.52 2.65 -21.86
N LEU A 56 2.00 2.70 -20.63
CA LEU A 56 2.67 2.19 -19.44
C LEU A 56 2.58 0.67 -19.33
N LEU A 57 1.57 0.04 -19.95
CA LEU A 57 1.30 -1.40 -19.79
C LEU A 57 2.51 -2.32 -20.03
N PRO A 58 3.38 -2.09 -21.05
CA PRO A 58 4.57 -2.92 -21.26
C PRO A 58 5.57 -2.85 -20.10
N TYR A 59 5.65 -1.72 -19.42
CA TYR A 59 6.60 -1.49 -18.32
C TYR A 59 6.11 -2.05 -16.99
N LEU A 60 4.80 -2.24 -16.84
CA LEU A 60 4.18 -2.72 -15.61
C LEU A 60 4.12 -4.25 -15.52
N GLY A 61 4.56 -4.97 -16.56
CA GLY A 61 4.42 -6.42 -16.65
C GLY A 61 4.91 -7.18 -15.41
N GLU A 62 6.06 -6.79 -14.86
CA GLU A 62 6.65 -7.42 -13.67
C GLU A 62 5.89 -7.08 -12.37
N GLU A 63 5.19 -5.94 -12.34
CA GLU A 63 4.47 -5.49 -11.15
C GLU A 63 3.10 -6.15 -10.99
N ILE A 64 2.52 -6.63 -12.10
CA ILE A 64 1.15 -7.18 -12.15
C ILE A 64 0.98 -8.36 -11.21
N GLU A 65 1.85 -9.38 -11.28
CA GLU A 65 1.71 -10.60 -10.48
C GLU A 65 1.71 -10.28 -8.97
N GLY A 66 2.65 -9.43 -8.53
CA GLY A 66 2.72 -9.02 -7.13
C GLY A 66 1.51 -8.19 -6.71
N TRP A 67 1.01 -7.32 -7.60
CA TRP A 67 -0.17 -6.51 -7.36
C TRP A 67 -1.45 -7.36 -7.25
N GLU A 68 -1.66 -8.34 -8.14
CA GLU A 68 -2.82 -9.22 -8.13
C GLU A 68 -2.93 -9.98 -6.80
N VAL A 69 -1.82 -10.55 -6.32
CA VAL A 69 -1.78 -11.25 -5.03
C VAL A 69 -2.09 -10.29 -3.88
N ARG A 70 -1.54 -9.06 -3.89
CA ARG A 70 -1.83 -8.07 -2.84
C ARG A 70 -3.28 -7.61 -2.86
N MET A 71 -3.86 -7.39 -4.05
CA MET A 71 -5.25 -7.00 -4.21
C MET A 71 -6.20 -8.09 -3.75
N SER A 72 -5.92 -9.35 -4.09
CA SER A 72 -6.73 -10.50 -3.66
C SER A 72 -6.72 -10.68 -2.15
N ASN A 73 -5.61 -10.36 -1.48
CA ASN A 73 -5.48 -10.44 -0.03
C ASN A 73 -5.92 -9.16 0.70
N ARG A 74 -6.28 -8.11 -0.03
CA ARG A 74 -6.58 -6.80 0.55
C ARG A 74 -7.92 -6.88 1.28
N LYS A 75 -7.93 -6.42 2.54
CA LYS A 75 -9.18 -6.16 3.28
C LYS A 75 -9.92 -4.96 2.70
N THR A 76 -11.06 -4.60 3.29
CA THR A 76 -11.85 -3.45 2.84
C THR A 76 -11.01 -2.17 2.87
N VAL A 77 -11.35 -1.20 2.00
CA VAL A 77 -10.71 0.13 1.98
C VAL A 77 -10.85 0.83 3.35
N ILE A 78 -11.94 0.54 4.08
CA ILE A 78 -12.22 1.07 5.41
C ILE A 78 -11.19 0.55 6.44
N ASP A 79 -10.90 -0.76 6.45
CA ASP A 79 -9.90 -1.35 7.36
C ASP A 79 -8.52 -0.70 7.19
N ARG A 80 -8.17 -0.32 5.95
CA ARG A 80 -6.93 0.40 5.65
C ARG A 80 -6.94 1.83 6.20
N ILE A 81 -8.01 2.59 5.96
CA ILE A 81 -8.11 3.98 6.43
C ILE A 81 -8.05 4.03 7.97
N LEU A 82 -8.68 3.08 8.65
CA LEU A 82 -8.63 2.98 10.11
C LEU A 82 -7.21 2.72 10.62
N ARG A 83 -6.46 1.81 9.97
CA ARG A 83 -5.04 1.55 10.28
C ARG A 83 -4.14 2.76 10.04
N GLU A 84 -4.40 3.52 8.97
CA GLU A 84 -3.64 4.74 8.66
C GLU A 84 -3.91 5.88 9.65
N LEU A 85 -5.11 5.93 10.23
CA LEU A 85 -5.50 6.88 11.29
C LEU A 85 -4.97 6.50 12.67
N GLY A 86 -4.30 5.35 12.80
CA GLY A 86 -3.68 4.91 14.05
C GLY A 86 -4.64 4.22 15.01
N GLU A 87 -5.81 3.78 14.54
CA GLU A 87 -6.66 2.89 15.34
C GLU A 87 -6.37 1.42 14.99
N PRO A 88 -6.22 0.55 16.02
CA PRO A 88 -5.94 -0.87 15.83
C PRO A 88 -7.08 -1.65 15.15
#